data_AF-M1DZ11-F1
#
_entry.id   AF-M1DZ11-F1
#
_cell.length_a   1.000
_cell.length_b   1.000
_cell.length_c   1.000
_cell.angle_alpha   90.00
_cell.angle_beta   90.00
_cell.angle_gamma   90.00
#
_symmetry.space_group_name_H-M   'P 1'
#
loop_
_entity.id
_entity.type
_entity.pdbx_description
1 polymer ?
#
loop_
_entity_poly.entity_id
_entity_poly.type
_entity_poly.pdbx_seq_one_letter_code
_entity_poly.pdbx_strand_id
1 'polypeptide(L)'
;MEVVNLYAENEPWQILEGTNSYTRYFITPQKKQNPKWKRVSRTVGKGAWKPQGKGKEVFDNKGRLMGYVKSLKYTYGKSDNKNANGEWLMTEYYLNDGYLEAREIKNKGYVICKIKKKRKPNDDNENGVSDEIMNDIEKLIDSSLQLNDDINVEEDDVGDEVLAILDKEDDGDPNVEWTSIS
;
A
#
# COMPACT_ATOMS: atom_id res chain seq x y z
N MET A 1 13.73 -8.28 8.65
CA MET A 1 12.50 -7.59 8.20
C MET A 1 11.67 -7.35 9.44
N GLU A 2 11.21 -6.13 9.67
CA GLU A 2 10.58 -5.69 10.93
C GLU A 2 9.07 -5.52 10.75
N VAL A 3 8.29 -5.78 11.81
CA VAL A 3 6.85 -5.51 11.81
C VAL A 3 6.62 -4.11 12.37
N VAL A 4 6.17 -3.18 11.53
CA VAL A 4 5.96 -1.76 11.87
C VAL A 4 4.63 -1.29 11.29
N ASN A 5 3.85 -0.51 12.05
CA ASN A 5 2.65 0.13 11.51
C ASN A 5 3.03 1.39 10.70
N LEU A 6 3.24 1.22 9.40
CA LEU A 6 3.68 2.28 8.49
C LEU A 6 2.58 3.30 8.17
N TYR A 7 1.31 2.98 8.44
CA TYR A 7 0.18 3.87 8.18
C TYR A 7 -0.32 4.59 9.45
N ALA A 8 0.48 4.59 10.52
CA ALA A 8 0.22 5.32 11.75
C ALA A 8 0.65 6.79 11.60
N GLU A 9 1.56 7.26 12.45
CA GLU A 9 1.90 8.68 12.59
C GLU A 9 3.22 9.08 11.92
N ASN A 10 4.17 8.15 11.81
CA ASN A 10 5.54 8.45 11.40
C ASN A 10 5.66 8.72 9.89
N GLU A 11 6.17 9.89 9.53
CA GLU A 11 6.48 10.25 8.16
C GLU A 11 7.67 9.43 7.62
N PRO A 12 7.81 9.28 6.29
CA PRO A 12 8.77 8.35 5.69
C PRO A 12 10.23 8.57 6.12
N TRP A 13 10.64 9.83 6.32
CA TRP A 13 11.99 10.16 6.78
C TRP A 13 12.24 9.78 8.24
N GLN A 14 11.21 9.79 9.09
CA GLN A 14 11.30 9.38 10.49
C GLN A 14 11.46 7.85 10.59
N ILE A 15 10.94 7.11 9.60
CA ILE A 15 11.03 5.64 9.56
C ILE A 15 12.44 5.15 9.20
N LEU A 16 13.18 5.89 8.36
CA LEU A 16 14.57 5.56 7.99
C LEU A 16 15.62 6.37 8.76
N GLU A 17 15.20 7.21 9.71
CA GLU A 17 16.09 8.05 10.51
C GLU A 17 17.08 7.19 11.30
N GLY A 18 18.35 7.61 11.33
CA GLY A 18 19.42 6.87 12.02
C GLY A 18 19.91 5.61 11.29
N THR A 19 19.52 5.40 10.03
CA THR A 19 19.94 4.24 9.24
C THR A 19 20.82 4.65 8.07
N ASN A 20 21.89 3.91 7.80
CA ASN A 20 22.77 4.14 6.64
C ASN A 20 22.19 3.58 5.32
N SER A 21 20.94 3.11 5.33
CA SER A 21 20.30 2.50 4.16
C SER A 21 19.23 3.42 3.58
N TYR A 22 19.28 3.63 2.26
CA TYR A 22 18.26 4.37 1.52
C TYR A 22 17.00 3.55 1.23
N THR A 23 17.04 2.23 1.48
CA THR A 23 15.94 1.31 1.23
C THR A 23 15.76 0.34 2.41
N ARG A 24 14.52 0.11 2.86
CA ARG A 24 14.18 -0.94 3.83
C ARG A 24 12.85 -1.62 3.52
N TYR A 25 12.71 -2.83 4.04
CA TYR A 25 11.48 -3.63 3.96
C TYR A 25 10.84 -3.79 5.33
N PHE A 26 9.53 -3.58 5.38
CA PHE A 26 8.71 -3.68 6.58
C PHE A 26 7.49 -4.57 6.30
N ILE A 27 7.02 -5.25 7.33
CA ILE A 27 5.70 -5.88 7.33
C ILE A 27 4.78 -4.91 8.08
N THR A 28 3.69 -4.48 7.46
CA THR A 28 2.73 -3.55 8.09
C THR A 28 1.32 -4.13 8.05
N PRO A 29 0.52 -3.96 9.11
CA PRO A 29 -0.91 -4.24 9.02
C PRO A 29 -1.55 -3.33 7.97
N GLN A 30 -2.53 -3.87 7.24
CA GLN A 30 -3.34 -3.09 6.32
C GLN A 30 -4.29 -2.19 7.09
N LYS A 31 -4.24 -0.89 6.82
CA LYS A 31 -5.18 0.08 7.37
C LYS A 31 -6.46 0.13 6.51
N LYS A 32 -7.21 -0.97 6.48
CA LYS A 32 -8.52 -1.00 5.81
C LYS A 32 -9.43 0.02 6.49
N GLN A 33 -10.10 0.87 5.71
CA GLN A 33 -11.07 1.84 6.27
C GLN A 33 -12.29 1.14 6.88
N ASN A 34 -12.60 -0.04 6.38
CA ASN A 34 -13.58 -0.97 6.92
C ASN A 34 -13.07 -2.40 6.66
N PRO A 35 -13.24 -3.36 7.59
CA PRO A 35 -12.83 -4.75 7.37
C PRO A 35 -13.33 -5.37 6.06
N LYS A 36 -14.53 -4.98 5.61
CA LYS A 36 -15.16 -5.45 4.37
C LYS A 36 -14.66 -4.72 3.11
N TRP A 37 -14.05 -3.54 3.25
CA TRP A 37 -13.67 -2.73 2.10
C TRP A 37 -12.26 -3.05 1.60
N LYS A 38 -12.09 -2.92 0.28
CA LYS A 38 -10.77 -2.98 -0.37
C LYS A 38 -9.95 -1.69 -0.20
N ARG A 39 -10.62 -0.59 0.19
CA ARG A 39 -9.98 0.72 0.34
C ARG A 39 -9.13 0.78 1.61
N VAL A 40 -7.85 1.07 1.41
CA VAL A 40 -6.85 1.23 2.48
C VAL A 40 -6.55 2.71 2.64
N SER A 41 -6.66 3.24 3.86
CA SER A 41 -6.23 4.59 4.17
C SER A 41 -4.70 4.61 4.20
N ARG A 42 -4.11 5.52 3.42
CA ARG A 42 -2.65 5.68 3.34
C ARG A 42 -2.20 7.10 3.72
N THR A 43 -3.03 7.81 4.50
CA THR A 43 -2.67 9.09 5.12
C THR A 43 -1.79 8.83 6.33
N VAL A 44 -0.66 9.53 6.41
CA VAL A 44 0.37 9.37 7.44
C VAL A 44 0.93 10.74 7.80
N GLY A 45 0.97 11.05 9.09
CA GLY A 45 1.39 12.37 9.57
C GLY A 45 0.63 13.50 8.88
N LYS A 46 1.36 14.35 8.17
CA LYS A 46 0.81 15.52 7.45
C LYS A 46 0.68 15.29 5.93
N GLY A 47 0.90 14.07 5.46
CA GLY A 47 0.86 13.73 4.05
C GLY A 47 0.11 12.43 3.78
N ALA A 48 0.27 11.93 2.56
CA ALA A 48 -0.34 10.67 2.15
C ALA A 48 0.52 9.96 1.11
N TRP A 49 0.53 8.64 1.17
CA TRP A 49 1.01 7.81 0.08
C TRP A 49 -0.03 7.76 -1.03
N LYS A 50 0.34 8.28 -2.20
CA LYS A 50 -0.49 8.31 -3.40
C LYS A 50 -0.01 7.24 -4.37
N PRO A 51 -0.92 6.43 -4.97
CA PRO A 51 -0.53 5.48 -6.00
C PRO A 51 0.10 6.22 -7.19
N GLN A 52 1.09 5.61 -7.82
CA GLN A 52 1.71 6.12 -9.06
C GLN A 52 1.13 5.45 -10.32
N GLY A 53 0.14 4.58 -10.16
CA GLY A 53 -0.51 3.84 -11.24
C GLY A 53 -1.35 2.68 -10.69
N LYS A 54 -1.88 1.87 -11.60
CA LYS A 54 -2.63 0.65 -11.27
C LYS A 54 -1.71 -0.37 -10.60
N GLY A 55 -2.25 -1.12 -9.64
CA GLY A 55 -1.53 -2.25 -9.05
C GLY A 55 -1.33 -3.36 -10.08
N LYS A 56 -0.14 -3.98 -10.06
CA LYS A 56 0.25 -5.09 -10.96
C LYS A 56 -0.05 -6.42 -10.30
N GLU A 57 -0.57 -7.38 -11.06
CA GLU A 57 -0.81 -8.75 -10.58
C GLU A 57 0.50 -9.53 -10.48
N VAL A 58 0.58 -10.42 -9.49
CA VAL A 58 1.70 -11.34 -9.29
C VAL A 58 1.18 -12.75 -9.29
N PHE A 59 1.75 -13.60 -10.14
CA PHE A 59 1.36 -14.99 -10.29
C PHE A 59 2.47 -15.92 -9.76
N ASP A 60 2.07 -17.08 -9.23
CA ASP A 60 3.02 -18.12 -8.86
C ASP A 60 3.52 -18.86 -10.10
N ASN A 61 4.45 -19.79 -9.90
CA ASN A 61 4.99 -20.62 -10.99
C ASN A 61 3.95 -21.52 -11.69
N LYS A 62 2.73 -21.62 -11.16
CA LYS A 62 1.60 -22.35 -11.75
C LYS A 62 0.56 -21.42 -12.38
N GLY A 63 0.85 -20.13 -12.48
CA GLY A 63 -0.07 -19.13 -13.05
C GLY A 63 -1.23 -18.75 -12.14
N ARG A 64 -1.18 -19.08 -10.83
CA ARG A 64 -2.23 -18.69 -9.88
C ARG A 64 -1.93 -17.31 -9.32
N LEU A 65 -2.94 -16.45 -9.29
CA LEU A 65 -2.82 -15.10 -8.71
C LEU A 65 -2.41 -15.19 -7.23
N MET A 66 -1.19 -14.77 -6.92
CA MET A 66 -0.67 -14.68 -5.55
C MET A 66 -1.09 -13.40 -4.86
N GLY A 67 -1.16 -12.31 -5.62
CA GLY A 67 -1.24 -10.99 -5.03
C GLY A 67 -0.99 -9.87 -6.02
N TYR A 68 -0.66 -8.71 -5.48
CA TYR A 68 -0.51 -7.47 -6.22
C TYR A 68 0.68 -6.66 -5.72
N VAL A 69 1.32 -5.92 -6.62
CA VAL A 69 2.35 -4.91 -6.32
C VAL A 69 1.84 -3.54 -6.68
N LYS A 70 2.00 -2.56 -5.79
CA LYS A 70 1.61 -1.16 -6.04
C LYS A 70 2.79 -0.24 -5.75
N SER A 71 3.09 0.66 -6.69
CA SER A 71 4.03 1.76 -6.46
C SER A 71 3.29 2.99 -5.92
N LEU A 72 3.86 3.61 -4.89
CA LEU A 72 3.31 4.79 -4.24
C LEU A 72 4.40 5.84 -4.03
N LYS A 73 3.98 7.10 -4.08
CA LYS A 73 4.78 8.26 -3.76
C LYS A 73 4.18 9.00 -2.58
N TYR A 74 5.01 9.39 -1.62
CA TYR A 74 4.55 10.24 -0.52
C TYR A 74 4.40 11.68 -0.99
N THR A 75 3.25 12.29 -0.70
CA THR A 75 2.97 13.70 -0.94
C THR A 75 2.62 14.38 0.37
N TYR A 76 3.37 15.42 0.72
CA TYR A 76 3.13 16.23 1.92
C TYR A 76 1.99 17.24 1.69
N GLY A 77 1.12 17.43 2.69
CA GLY A 77 -0.18 18.11 2.56
C GLY A 77 -0.15 19.64 2.47
N LYS A 78 0.96 20.31 2.79
CA LYS A 78 1.10 21.78 2.64
C LYS A 78 2.27 22.14 1.73
N SER A 79 1.97 22.92 0.69
CA SER A 79 2.84 23.21 -0.45
C SER A 79 4.20 23.81 -0.08
N ASP A 80 4.30 24.49 1.07
CA ASP A 80 5.43 25.34 1.41
C ASP A 80 6.70 24.58 1.80
N ASN A 81 6.61 23.24 1.97
CA ASN A 81 7.74 22.40 2.38
C ASN A 81 7.84 21.08 1.60
N LYS A 82 7.21 20.98 0.42
CA LYS A 82 7.06 19.75 -0.39
C LYS A 82 8.36 18.97 -0.64
N ASN A 83 9.52 19.60 -0.53
CA ASN A 83 10.80 19.03 -0.93
C ASN A 83 11.88 19.02 0.17
N ALA A 84 11.58 19.46 1.40
CA ALA A 84 12.60 19.54 2.46
C ALA A 84 13.25 18.18 2.75
N ASN A 85 12.47 17.10 2.67
CA ASN A 85 12.91 15.75 3.01
C ASN A 85 13.18 14.85 1.80
N GLY A 86 13.15 15.40 0.57
CA GLY A 86 13.35 14.65 -0.66
C GLY A 86 12.12 13.85 -1.14
N GLU A 87 12.30 13.08 -2.20
CA GLU A 87 11.24 12.24 -2.79
C GLU A 87 11.26 10.84 -2.14
N TRP A 88 10.09 10.40 -1.68
CA TRP A 88 9.91 9.13 -0.97
C TRP A 88 8.97 8.23 -1.75
N LEU A 89 9.43 7.00 -1.98
CA LEU A 89 8.74 5.97 -2.73
C LEU A 89 8.45 4.77 -1.84
N MET A 90 7.32 4.12 -2.08
CA MET A 90 6.93 2.87 -1.44
C MET A 90 6.48 1.87 -2.50
N THR A 91 6.97 0.64 -2.40
CA THR A 91 6.40 -0.51 -3.11
C THR A 91 5.66 -1.37 -2.10
N GLU A 92 4.34 -1.49 -2.27
CA GLU A 92 3.43 -2.28 -1.43
C GLU A 92 3.16 -3.63 -2.11
N TYR A 93 3.49 -4.73 -1.45
CA TYR A 93 3.22 -6.10 -1.90
C TYR A 93 2.10 -6.67 -1.04
N TYR A 94 0.97 -7.00 -1.67
CA TYR A 94 -0.22 -7.53 -1.02
C TYR A 94 -0.53 -8.92 -1.53
N LEU A 95 -0.82 -9.86 -0.62
CA LEU A 95 -1.28 -11.20 -0.98
C LEU A 95 -2.80 -11.22 -1.16
N ASN A 96 -3.27 -11.91 -2.20
CA ASN A 96 -4.68 -12.10 -2.44
C ASN A 96 -5.30 -13.00 -1.35
N ASP A 97 -6.46 -12.61 -0.80
CA ASP A 97 -7.12 -13.37 0.27
C ASP A 97 -7.45 -14.82 -0.14
N GLY A 98 -7.89 -15.05 -1.38
CA GLY A 98 -8.15 -16.40 -1.90
C GLY A 98 -6.88 -17.24 -2.03
N TYR A 99 -5.73 -16.61 -2.30
CA TYR A 99 -4.43 -17.30 -2.32
C TYR A 99 -3.99 -17.74 -0.92
N LEU A 100 -4.29 -16.92 0.10
CA LEU A 100 -4.04 -17.24 1.51
C LEU A 100 -4.97 -18.34 2.01
N GLU A 101 -6.26 -18.28 1.65
CA GLU A 101 -7.29 -19.25 2.02
C GLU A 101 -6.99 -20.64 1.47
N ALA A 102 -6.63 -20.74 0.19
CA ALA A 102 -6.23 -21.99 -0.44
C ALA A 102 -4.99 -22.66 0.20
N ARG A 103 -4.28 -21.95 1.08
CA ARG A 103 -3.09 -22.42 1.81
C ARG A 103 -3.28 -22.43 3.32
N GLU A 104 -4.49 -22.18 3.80
CA GLU A 104 -4.83 -22.18 5.23
C GLU A 104 -3.97 -21.20 6.07
N ILE A 105 -3.50 -20.11 5.46
CA ILE A 105 -2.68 -19.09 6.14
C ILE A 105 -3.61 -18.21 7.00
N LYS A 106 -3.43 -18.29 8.33
CA LYS A 106 -4.28 -17.61 9.31
C LYS A 106 -3.96 -16.12 9.50
N ASN A 107 -2.71 -15.72 9.29
CA ASN A 107 -2.25 -14.35 9.51
C ASN A 107 -2.56 -13.48 8.28
N LYS A 108 -3.84 -13.11 8.12
CA LYS A 108 -4.31 -12.20 7.08
C LYS A 108 -4.11 -10.74 7.47
N GLY A 109 -4.27 -9.84 6.50
CA GLY A 109 -4.31 -8.39 6.77
C GLY A 109 -2.95 -7.70 6.92
N TYR A 110 -1.87 -8.31 6.43
CA TYR A 110 -0.54 -7.71 6.39
C TYR A 110 -0.08 -7.52 4.94
N VAL A 111 0.76 -6.50 4.73
CA VAL A 111 1.48 -6.27 3.47
C VAL A 111 2.96 -6.10 3.75
N ILE A 112 3.78 -6.38 2.74
CA ILE A 112 5.21 -6.03 2.76
C ILE A 112 5.35 -4.69 2.06
N CYS A 113 6.05 -3.76 2.69
CA CYS A 113 6.35 -2.45 2.11
C CYS A 113 7.86 -2.27 1.99
N LYS A 114 8.33 -1.97 0.79
CA LYS A 114 9.68 -1.46 0.52
C LYS A 114 9.60 0.07 0.52
N ILE A 115 10.26 0.75 1.46
CA ILE A 115 10.36 2.21 1.48
C ILE A 115 11.74 2.63 0.97
N LYS A 116 11.77 3.61 0.07
CA LYS A 116 12.99 4.13 -0.56
C LYS A 116 12.99 5.65 -0.57
N LYS A 117 14.12 6.27 -0.18
CA LYS A 117 14.38 7.69 -0.42
C LYS A 117 15.08 7.83 -1.77
N LYS A 118 14.48 8.56 -2.71
CA LYS A 118 15.10 8.85 -4.00
C LYS A 118 16.23 9.87 -3.79
N ARG A 119 17.42 9.53 -4.27
CA ARG A 119 18.61 10.38 -4.18
C ARG A 119 18.60 11.43 -5.28
N LYS A 120 19.24 12.57 -5.02
CA LYS A 120 19.44 13.60 -6.06
C LYS A 120 20.63 13.18 -6.94
N PRO A 121 20.66 13.58 -8.22
CA PRO A 121 21.71 13.18 -9.16
C PRO A 121 23.15 13.53 -8.74
N ASN A 122 23.34 14.48 -7.81
CA ASN A 122 24.65 15.00 -7.39
C ASN A 122 25.03 14.58 -5.95
N ASP A 123 24.54 13.44 -5.46
CA ASP A 123 24.82 12.93 -4.12
C ASP A 123 25.96 11.90 -4.20
N ASP A 124 27.21 12.37 -4.19
CA ASP A 124 28.47 11.66 -4.54
C ASP A 124 28.94 10.57 -3.55
N ASN A 125 28.02 9.79 -2.97
CA ASN A 125 28.39 8.70 -2.06
C ASN A 125 28.59 7.37 -2.81
N GLU A 126 29.62 6.59 -2.43
CA GLU A 126 30.08 5.29 -3.00
C GLU A 126 28.98 4.23 -3.26
N ASN A 127 27.77 4.40 -2.72
CA ASN A 127 26.63 3.50 -2.92
C ASN A 127 25.88 3.68 -4.26
N GLY A 128 26.29 4.61 -5.14
CA GLY A 128 25.61 4.88 -6.41
C GLY A 128 25.43 3.64 -7.31
N VAL A 129 26.38 2.71 -7.28
CA VAL A 129 26.33 1.44 -8.04
C VAL A 129 25.16 0.55 -7.61
N SER A 130 24.87 0.48 -6.30
CA SER A 130 23.74 -0.33 -5.80
C SER A 130 22.38 0.28 -6.16
N ASP A 131 22.31 1.61 -6.32
CA ASP A 131 21.07 2.32 -6.63
C ASP A 131 20.71 2.24 -8.12
N GLU A 132 21.70 2.33 -9.02
CA GLU A 132 21.51 2.07 -10.45
C GLU A 132 21.04 0.63 -10.69
N ILE A 133 21.71 -0.35 -10.07
CA ILE A 133 21.31 -1.76 -10.12
C ILE A 133 19.87 -1.94 -9.62
N MET A 134 19.49 -1.28 -8.51
CA MET A 134 18.13 -1.36 -7.99
C MET A 134 17.10 -0.68 -8.91
N ASN A 135 17.45 0.41 -9.57
CA ASN A 135 16.59 1.09 -10.53
C ASN A 135 16.41 0.24 -11.81
N ASP A 136 17.47 -0.44 -12.24
CA ASP A 136 17.42 -1.37 -13.36
C ASP A 136 16.64 -2.63 -13.01
N ILE A 137 16.75 -3.15 -11.78
CA ILE A 137 15.88 -4.21 -11.27
C ILE A 137 14.43 -3.74 -11.22
N GLU A 138 14.14 -2.51 -10.78
CA GLU A 138 12.79 -1.94 -10.77
C GLU A 138 12.24 -1.83 -12.21
N LYS A 139 13.02 -1.30 -13.15
CA LYS A 139 12.67 -1.27 -14.57
C LYS A 139 12.50 -2.66 -15.17
N LEU A 140 13.32 -3.63 -14.78
CA LEU A 140 13.24 -5.01 -15.25
C LEU A 140 11.98 -5.68 -14.70
N ILE A 141 11.65 -5.47 -13.42
CA ILE A 141 10.39 -5.90 -12.82
C ILE A 141 9.23 -5.26 -13.58
N ASP A 142 9.28 -3.95 -13.82
CA ASP A 142 8.23 -3.24 -14.53
C ASP A 142 8.06 -3.74 -15.97
N SER A 143 9.17 -3.99 -16.67
CA SER A 143 9.20 -4.53 -18.04
C SER A 143 8.75 -5.99 -18.10
N SER A 144 9.15 -6.81 -17.11
CA SER A 144 8.76 -8.21 -16.99
C SER A 144 7.29 -8.39 -16.61
N LEU A 145 6.68 -7.37 -16.01
CA LEU A 145 5.26 -7.34 -15.67
C LEU A 145 4.37 -6.77 -16.80
N GLN A 146 4.93 -6.53 -18.01
CA GLN A 146 4.30 -6.06 -19.25
C GLN A 146 2.84 -5.56 -19.14
N LEU A 147 2.63 -4.24 -19.00
CA LEU A 147 1.50 -3.56 -19.66
C LEU A 147 1.85 -2.10 -19.94
N ASN A 148 1.62 -1.69 -21.18
CA ASN A 148 1.68 -0.33 -21.69
C ASN A 148 0.64 0.55 -20.98
N ASP A 149 1.00 1.78 -20.65
CA ASP A 149 0.19 2.77 -19.91
C ASP A 149 -1.04 3.31 -20.66
N ASP A 150 -1.52 2.66 -21.72
CA ASP A 150 -2.53 3.24 -22.63
C ASP A 150 -3.98 2.85 -22.36
N ILE A 151 -4.31 2.33 -21.17
CA ILE A 151 -5.71 2.19 -20.76
C ILE A 151 -6.01 3.20 -19.67
N ASN A 152 -6.49 4.37 -20.10
CA ASN A 152 -7.18 5.33 -19.25
C ASN A 152 -8.51 4.68 -18.80
N VAL A 153 -8.45 3.86 -17.74
CA VAL A 153 -9.66 3.40 -17.06
C VAL A 153 -10.08 4.55 -16.16
N GLU A 154 -11.11 5.29 -16.58
CA GLU A 154 -11.85 6.13 -15.65
C GLU A 154 -12.28 5.24 -14.48
N GLU A 155 -11.81 5.56 -13.27
CA GLU A 155 -12.34 4.93 -12.06
C GLU A 155 -13.78 5.39 -11.94
N ASP A 156 -14.72 4.65 -12.55
CA ASP A 156 -16.14 4.85 -12.35
C ASP A 156 -16.42 4.76 -10.85
N ASP A 157 -16.88 5.87 -10.30
CA ASP A 157 -17.23 6.11 -8.91
C ASP A 157 -18.55 5.39 -8.55
N VAL A 158 -18.59 4.07 -8.76
CA VAL A 158 -19.73 3.23 -8.38
C VAL A 158 -19.75 3.00 -6.86
N GLY A 159 -18.68 3.37 -6.16
CA GLY A 159 -18.49 3.10 -4.73
C GLY A 159 -19.50 3.81 -3.83
N ASP A 160 -19.89 5.04 -4.15
CA ASP A 160 -20.81 5.82 -3.31
C ASP A 160 -22.27 5.36 -3.45
N GLU A 161 -22.66 4.82 -4.60
CA GLU A 161 -24.02 4.31 -4.84
C GLU A 161 -24.26 2.97 -4.11
N VAL A 162 -23.26 2.09 -4.08
CA VAL A 162 -23.35 0.81 -3.34
C VAL A 162 -23.33 1.03 -1.82
N LEU A 163 -22.62 2.06 -1.34
CA LEU A 163 -22.61 2.43 0.08
C LEU A 163 -23.96 2.98 0.55
N ALA A 164 -24.63 3.79 -0.28
CA ALA A 164 -25.97 4.29 0.01
C ALA A 164 -27.06 3.20 0.03
N ILE A 165 -26.81 2.04 -0.59
CA ILE A 165 -27.71 0.88 -0.56
C ILE A 165 -27.51 0.06 0.72
N LEU A 166 -26.27 -0.06 1.21
CA LEU A 166 -25.97 -0.83 2.43
C LEU A 166 -26.36 -0.11 3.73
N ASP A 167 -26.50 1.22 3.71
CA ASP A 167 -26.95 2.00 4.87
C ASP A 167 -28.49 1.97 5.07
N LYS A 168 -29.26 1.31 4.18
CA LYS A 168 -30.73 1.27 4.24
C LYS A 168 -31.35 0.01 4.84
N GLU A 169 -30.54 -0.96 5.31
CA GLU A 169 -31.05 -2.23 5.84
C GLU A 169 -30.87 -2.40 7.37
N ASP A 170 -30.87 -1.31 8.16
CA ASP A 170 -30.83 -1.41 9.63
C ASP A 170 -31.85 -0.52 10.34
N ASP A 171 -33.10 -0.55 9.87
CA ASP A 171 -34.27 -0.15 10.68
C ASP A 171 -34.91 -1.41 11.29
N GLY A 172 -34.18 -2.05 12.21
CA GLY A 172 -34.68 -3.13 13.05
C GLY A 172 -35.52 -2.58 14.21
N ASP A 173 -36.81 -2.96 14.23
CA ASP A 173 -37.85 -2.68 15.23
C ASP A 173 -37.36 -2.73 16.69
N PRO A 174 -37.50 -1.67 17.50
CA PRO A 174 -36.92 -1.60 18.84
C PRO A 174 -37.71 -2.35 19.93
N ASN A 175 -38.69 -3.21 19.61
CA ASN A 175 -39.59 -3.77 20.62
C ASN A 175 -39.64 -5.31 20.72
N VAL A 176 -38.48 -5.95 20.89
CA VAL A 176 -38.41 -7.36 21.30
C VAL A 176 -37.88 -7.47 22.73
N GLU A 177 -38.79 -7.66 23.69
CA GLU A 177 -38.47 -7.99 25.08
C GLU A 177 -37.79 -9.36 25.18
N TRP A 178 -36.57 -9.39 25.72
CA TRP A 178 -35.89 -10.64 26.10
C TRP A 178 -36.35 -11.07 27.49
N THR A 179 -37.26 -12.05 27.56
CA THR A 179 -37.51 -12.77 28.81
C THR A 179 -36.32 -13.67 29.11
N SER A 180 -35.70 -13.44 30.26
CA SER A 180 -34.63 -14.29 30.80
C SER A 180 -35.22 -15.61 31.29
N ILE A 181 -34.66 -16.74 30.87
CA ILE A 181 -34.74 -17.97 31.64
C ILE A 181 -33.36 -18.63 31.66
N SER A 182 -32.98 -18.95 32.89
CA SER A 182 -31.83 -19.70 33.40
C SER A 182 -31.52 -21.02 32.71
#